data_AF-A0A7J9WMJ8-F1
#
_entry.id   AF-A0A7J9WMJ8-F1
#
_cell.length_a   1.000
_cell.length_b   1.000
_cell.length_c   1.000
_cell.angle_alpha   90.00
_cell.angle_beta   90.00
_cell.angle_gamma   90.00
#
_symmetry.space_group_name_H-M   'P 1'
#
loop_
_entity.id
_entity.type
_entity.pdbx_description
1 polymer ?
#
loop_
_entity_poly.entity_id
_entity_poly.type
_entity_poly.pdbx_seq_one_letter_code
_entity_poly.pdbx_strand_id
1 'polypeptide(L)'
;MSEPPRSRSARDLAERALIRLALAYGGTPEFVLLGGLVPDLLCSQAQHSHVGTTDVDVQVNLELARAAVNAQRLEQALRTSGFIPDAQRIWRWKDQQASGAVVKVEFLADLDDQPNQATLSFNSCEHLGAVNLRGTRFAAQDWSPRRLTAVMDGSAVTVSIRAADLCGYLLAKTCAAHARASDKDWYDVAYVLLHNDDESEATHIGKLVRKRFGDAISGSVRTALVELRANFRDDRGQGTRAYVSTMLHLYPELDRDVLGQDATAVVSGFVAGGLHQ
;
A
#
# COMPACT_ATOMS: atom_id res chain seq x y z
N MET A 1 17.17 16.92 -4.12
CA MET A 1 17.55 15.59 -4.65
C MET A 1 16.27 14.89 -5.06
N SER A 2 16.21 14.34 -6.27
CA SER A 2 15.07 13.55 -6.74
C SER A 2 14.89 12.31 -5.87
N GLU A 3 13.65 11.85 -5.66
CA GLU A 3 13.41 10.58 -4.97
C GLU A 3 14.08 9.44 -5.78
N PRO A 4 14.73 8.48 -5.11
CA PRO A 4 15.30 7.33 -5.79
C PRO A 4 14.19 6.56 -6.54
N PRO A 5 14.47 5.98 -7.72
CA PRO A 5 13.47 5.24 -8.48
C PRO A 5 13.03 3.99 -7.72
N ARG A 6 11.78 3.56 -7.94
CA ARG A 6 11.28 2.27 -7.44
C ARG A 6 12.07 1.14 -8.11
N SER A 7 12.47 0.16 -7.32
CA SER A 7 13.16 -1.03 -7.78
C SER A 7 12.98 -2.18 -6.78
N ARG A 8 13.37 -3.39 -7.19
CA ARG A 8 13.46 -4.54 -6.28
C ARG A 8 14.44 -4.31 -5.13
N SER A 9 15.60 -3.71 -5.40
CA SER A 9 16.58 -3.39 -4.36
C SER A 9 16.05 -2.37 -3.36
N ALA A 10 15.32 -1.34 -3.82
CA ALA A 10 14.67 -0.37 -2.94
C ALA A 10 13.58 -1.03 -2.09
N ARG A 11 12.80 -1.95 -2.69
CA ARG A 11 11.78 -2.72 -1.99
C ARG A 11 12.39 -3.56 -0.86
N ASP A 12 13.50 -4.23 -1.12
CA ASP A 12 14.16 -5.06 -0.11
C ASP A 12 14.73 -4.22 1.04
N LEU A 13 15.19 -2.99 0.75
CA LEU A 13 15.57 -2.04 1.80
C LEU A 13 14.37 -1.61 2.63
N ALA A 14 13.22 -1.33 1.99
CA ALA A 14 11.98 -0.97 2.67
C ALA A 14 11.45 -2.12 3.56
N GLU A 15 11.47 -3.37 3.07
CA GLU A 15 11.08 -4.53 3.89
C GLU A 15 12.02 -4.75 5.07
N ARG A 16 13.34 -4.67 4.86
CA ARG A 16 14.32 -4.75 5.96
C ARG A 16 14.10 -3.66 7.02
N ALA A 17 13.79 -2.45 6.58
CA ALA A 17 13.47 -1.33 7.47
C ALA A 17 12.19 -1.60 8.29
N LEU A 18 11.16 -2.17 7.67
CA LEU A 18 9.93 -2.60 8.35
C LEU A 18 10.20 -3.72 9.37
N ILE A 19 11.01 -4.72 9.01
CA ILE A 19 11.39 -5.82 9.92
C ILE A 19 12.16 -5.27 11.13
N ARG A 20 13.11 -4.35 10.92
CA ARG A 20 13.85 -3.69 12.00
C ARG A 20 12.91 -2.92 12.93
N LEU A 21 11.97 -2.16 12.37
CA LEU A 21 10.96 -1.43 13.14
C LEU A 21 10.09 -2.37 13.99
N ALA A 22 9.55 -3.44 13.39
CA ALA A 22 8.72 -4.41 14.09
C ALA A 22 9.50 -5.17 15.17
N LEU A 23 10.77 -5.48 14.94
CA LEU A 23 11.65 -6.09 15.94
C LEU A 23 11.85 -5.15 17.13
N ALA A 24 12.19 -3.88 16.89
CA ALA A 24 12.37 -2.87 17.93
C ALA A 24 11.07 -2.56 18.69
N TYR A 25 9.92 -2.73 18.05
CA TYR A 25 8.62 -2.62 18.71
C TYR A 25 8.46 -3.70 19.80
N GLY A 26 9.08 -4.88 19.66
CA GLY A 26 9.07 -5.94 20.68
C GLY A 26 7.76 -6.72 20.78
N GLY A 27 7.01 -6.79 19.67
CA GLY A 27 5.70 -7.45 19.55
C GLY A 27 5.14 -7.24 18.15
N THR A 28 3.92 -7.71 17.88
CA THR A 28 3.22 -7.38 16.63
C THR A 28 2.64 -5.96 16.73
N PRO A 29 3.10 -4.99 15.91
CA PRO A 29 2.47 -3.67 15.88
C PRO A 29 1.00 -3.77 15.47
N GLU A 30 0.16 -2.88 15.99
CA GLU A 30 -1.27 -2.81 15.62
C GLU A 30 -1.49 -2.13 14.28
N PHE A 31 -0.51 -1.39 13.75
CA PHE A 31 -0.61 -0.85 12.40
C PHE A 31 -0.80 -1.96 11.36
N VAL A 32 -1.41 -1.62 10.23
CA VAL A 32 -1.57 -2.51 9.08
C VAL A 32 -0.68 -2.03 7.94
N LEU A 33 0.21 -2.89 7.47
CA LEU A 33 1.01 -2.64 6.27
C LEU A 33 0.09 -2.42 5.06
N LEU A 34 0.31 -1.30 4.38
CA LEU A 34 -0.34 -0.88 3.15
C LEU A 34 0.75 -0.51 2.12
N GLY A 35 0.34 -0.14 0.90
CA GLY A 35 1.28 0.44 -0.06
C GLY A 35 2.12 -0.58 -0.80
N GLY A 36 3.25 -0.14 -1.34
CA GLY A 36 4.00 -0.87 -2.36
C GLY A 36 4.78 -2.12 -1.88
N LEU A 37 4.76 -2.42 -0.57
CA LEU A 37 5.28 -3.69 -0.03
C LEU A 37 4.25 -4.83 -0.09
N VAL A 38 2.96 -4.50 -0.09
CA VAL A 38 1.87 -5.49 -0.05
C VAL A 38 1.75 -6.35 -1.32
N PRO A 39 2.00 -5.86 -2.55
CA PRO A 39 1.87 -6.68 -3.76
C PRO A 39 2.61 -8.02 -3.70
N ASP A 40 3.83 -8.09 -3.18
CA ASP A 40 4.57 -9.36 -3.08
C ASP A 40 3.95 -10.35 -2.07
N LEU A 41 3.09 -9.88 -1.17
CA LEU A 41 2.35 -10.71 -0.21
C LEU A 41 1.02 -11.24 -0.78
N LEU A 42 0.44 -10.52 -1.74
CA LEU A 42 -0.82 -10.87 -2.39
C LEU A 42 -0.62 -11.61 -3.72
N CYS A 43 0.55 -11.44 -4.34
CA CYS A 43 0.93 -11.94 -5.65
C CYS A 43 2.20 -12.80 -5.56
N SER A 44 2.25 -13.70 -4.58
CA SER A 44 3.44 -14.49 -4.28
C SER A 44 3.81 -15.50 -5.37
N GLN A 45 2.84 -15.88 -6.21
CA GLN A 45 3.02 -16.80 -7.33
C GLN A 45 3.17 -16.09 -8.69
N ALA A 46 3.24 -14.75 -8.71
CA ALA A 46 3.33 -13.98 -9.94
C ALA A 46 4.59 -14.32 -10.74
N GLN A 47 4.43 -14.59 -12.04
CA GLN A 47 5.55 -14.85 -12.95
C GLN A 47 6.47 -13.62 -13.11
N HIS A 48 5.88 -12.43 -13.11
CA HIS A 48 6.59 -11.16 -13.21
C HIS A 48 6.44 -10.41 -11.90
N SER A 49 7.56 -10.00 -11.32
CA SER A 49 7.57 -9.30 -10.03
C SER A 49 7.07 -7.87 -10.13
N HIS A 50 6.51 -7.38 -9.03
CA HIS A 50 6.13 -5.99 -8.87
C HIS A 50 7.35 -5.07 -8.93
N VAL A 51 7.20 -3.85 -9.46
CA VAL A 51 8.28 -2.84 -9.62
C VAL A 51 9.02 -2.53 -8.31
N GLY A 52 8.36 -2.75 -7.18
CA GLY A 52 8.87 -2.47 -5.84
C GLY A 52 8.45 -1.10 -5.31
N THR A 53 9.05 -0.69 -4.21
CA THR A 53 8.72 0.55 -3.49
C THR A 53 9.95 1.08 -2.78
N THR A 54 9.97 2.39 -2.49
CA THR A 54 10.95 3.03 -1.61
C THR A 54 10.38 3.32 -0.22
N ASP A 55 9.06 3.18 -0.07
CA ASP A 55 8.32 3.61 1.10
C ASP A 55 7.68 2.41 1.82
N VAL A 56 7.59 2.51 3.14
CA VAL A 56 6.86 1.63 4.04
C VAL A 56 5.62 2.41 4.49
N ASP A 57 4.48 2.13 3.87
CA ASP A 57 3.20 2.77 4.22
C ASP A 57 2.47 1.92 5.26
N VAL A 58 2.08 2.48 6.39
CA VAL A 58 1.31 1.76 7.41
C VAL A 58 0.07 2.53 7.85
N GLN A 59 -1.04 1.82 7.96
CA GLN A 59 -2.32 2.34 8.44
C GLN A 59 -2.36 2.25 9.98
N VAL A 60 -2.64 3.35 10.68
CA VAL A 60 -2.51 3.43 12.15
C VAL A 60 -3.81 3.58 12.93
N ASN A 61 -5.00 3.46 12.32
CA ASN A 61 -6.27 3.58 13.06
C ASN A 61 -6.36 2.59 14.23
N LEU A 62 -5.85 1.36 14.06
CA LEU A 62 -5.81 0.36 15.12
C LEU A 62 -4.84 0.73 16.25
N GLU A 63 -3.70 1.36 15.93
CA GLU A 63 -2.79 1.91 16.94
C GLU A 63 -3.47 3.02 17.75
N LEU A 64 -4.21 3.90 17.06
CA LEU A 64 -4.89 5.03 17.69
C LEU A 64 -6.05 4.59 18.59
N ALA A 65 -6.74 3.51 18.22
CA ALA A 65 -7.82 2.95 19.03
C ALA A 65 -7.35 2.36 20.37
N ARG A 66 -6.07 1.96 20.49
CA ARG A 66 -5.50 1.34 21.69
C ARG A 66 -4.79 2.31 22.65
N ALA A 67 -5.07 3.60 22.52
CA ALA A 67 -4.61 4.69 23.39
C ALA A 67 -3.10 5.04 23.30
N ALA A 68 -2.71 6.07 24.07
CA ALA A 68 -1.42 6.75 24.06
C ALA A 68 -0.16 5.86 24.15
N VAL A 69 -0.27 4.68 24.78
CA VAL A 69 0.85 3.77 25.05
C VAL A 69 1.41 3.18 23.77
N ASN A 70 0.56 2.83 22.80
CA ASN A 70 0.98 2.25 21.53
C ASN A 70 1.74 3.24 20.66
N ALA A 71 1.27 4.49 20.59
CA ALA A 71 1.94 5.55 19.85
C ALA A 71 3.34 5.85 20.42
N GLN A 72 3.48 5.92 21.75
CA GLN A 72 4.79 6.09 22.41
C GLN A 72 5.73 4.92 22.11
N ARG A 73 5.23 3.70 22.18
CA ARG A 73 6.00 2.49 21.86
C ARG A 73 6.48 2.50 20.42
N LEU A 74 5.62 2.89 19.48
CA LEU A 74 5.97 3.01 18.06
C LEU A 74 7.02 4.10 17.81
N GLU A 75 6.89 5.26 18.44
CA GLU A 75 7.89 6.33 18.38
C GLU A 75 9.24 5.87 18.94
N GLN A 76 9.23 5.18 20.08
CA GLN A 76 10.46 4.63 20.66
C GLN A 76 11.08 3.58 19.75
N ALA A 77 10.28 2.72 19.13
CA ALA A 77 10.77 1.71 18.18
C ALA A 77 11.43 2.34 16.94
N LEU A 78 10.86 3.43 16.42
CA LEU A 78 11.46 4.20 15.31
C LEU A 78 12.84 4.76 15.70
N ARG A 79 12.94 5.39 16.87
CA ARG A 79 14.21 5.94 17.38
C ARG A 79 15.25 4.86 17.62
N THR A 80 14.88 3.79 18.31
CA THR A 80 15.75 2.62 18.56
C THR A 80 16.23 1.99 17.25
N SER A 81 15.40 2.01 16.21
CA SER A 81 15.72 1.50 14.87
C SER A 81 16.51 2.51 14.01
N GLY A 82 16.91 3.65 14.56
CA GLY A 82 17.73 4.66 13.89
C GLY A 82 17.00 5.51 12.84
N PHE A 83 15.67 5.51 12.83
CA PHE A 83 14.93 6.43 11.97
C PHE A 83 14.92 7.85 12.55
N ILE A 84 14.94 8.84 11.67
CA ILE A 84 14.91 10.26 12.02
C ILE A 84 13.60 10.87 11.53
N PRO A 85 12.87 11.64 12.36
CA PRO A 85 11.61 12.25 11.95
C PRO A 85 11.83 13.31 10.87
N ASP A 86 10.89 13.41 9.93
CA ASP A 86 10.85 14.52 8.99
C ASP A 86 10.18 15.73 9.67
N ALA A 87 10.96 16.76 10.00
CA ALA A 87 10.47 17.94 10.72
C ALA A 87 9.35 18.69 9.98
N GLN A 88 9.23 18.54 8.65
CA GLN A 88 8.16 19.17 7.85
C GLN A 88 6.94 18.25 7.67
N ARG A 89 7.10 16.95 7.95
CA ARG A 89 6.10 15.90 7.73
C ARG A 89 6.18 14.91 8.88
N ILE A 90 5.58 15.26 10.03
CA ILE A 90 5.65 14.45 11.26
C ILE A 90 5.10 13.02 11.11
N TRP A 91 4.32 12.78 10.05
CA TRP A 91 3.83 11.48 9.61
C TRP A 91 4.86 10.65 8.83
N ARG A 92 6.08 11.15 8.64
CA ARG A 92 7.15 10.52 7.85
C ARG A 92 8.43 10.44 8.66
N TRP A 93 9.04 9.26 8.64
CA TRP A 93 10.34 9.00 9.25
C TRP A 93 11.31 8.45 8.20
N LYS A 94 12.58 8.82 8.27
CA LYS A 94 13.60 8.50 7.26
C LYS A 94 14.67 7.58 7.84
N ASP A 95 14.96 6.51 7.12
CA ASP A 95 16.16 5.70 7.36
C ASP A 95 17.34 6.34 6.62
N GLN A 96 18.34 6.80 7.37
CA GLN A 96 19.57 7.36 6.81
C GLN A 96 20.76 6.38 6.88
N GLN A 97 20.55 5.15 7.35
CA GLN A 97 21.64 4.20 7.59
C GLN A 97 22.23 3.60 6.30
N ALA A 98 21.55 3.72 5.16
CA ALA A 98 22.04 3.24 3.86
C ALA A 98 22.51 4.40 2.96
N SER A 99 23.76 4.33 2.49
CA SER A 99 24.28 5.25 1.47
C SER A 99 23.52 5.04 0.15
N GLY A 100 22.64 5.99 -0.21
CA GLY A 100 22.06 6.11 -1.56
C GLY A 100 20.56 5.88 -1.69
N ALA A 101 19.88 5.34 -0.67
CA ALA A 101 18.42 5.18 -0.68
C ALA A 101 17.81 5.52 0.68
N VAL A 102 17.05 6.61 0.74
CA VAL A 102 16.30 7.00 1.93
C VAL A 102 14.98 6.23 1.92
N VAL A 103 14.89 5.18 2.75
CA VAL A 103 13.60 4.53 3.02
C VAL A 103 12.76 5.48 3.87
N LYS A 104 11.49 5.64 3.48
CA LYS A 104 10.53 6.44 4.24
C LYS A 104 9.51 5.52 4.89
N VAL A 105 9.25 5.70 6.17
CA VAL A 105 8.11 5.09 6.85
C VAL A 105 7.03 6.15 6.99
N GLU A 106 5.84 5.89 6.43
CA GLU A 106 4.73 6.83 6.39
C GLU A 106 3.53 6.29 7.16
N PHE A 107 2.98 7.12 8.04
CA PHE A 107 1.87 6.77 8.91
C PHE A 107 0.58 7.38 8.39
N LEU A 108 -0.36 6.52 8.01
CA LEU A 108 -1.61 6.89 7.35
C LEU A 108 -2.80 6.60 8.28
N ALA A 109 -3.71 7.56 8.39
CA ALA A 109 -4.96 7.40 9.14
C ALA A 109 -6.14 7.66 8.22
N ASP A 110 -7.34 7.27 8.66
CA ASP A 110 -8.58 7.66 8.00
C ASP A 110 -9.70 7.74 9.03
N LEU A 111 -9.81 8.91 9.66
CA LEU A 111 -10.73 9.25 10.75
C LEU A 111 -11.81 10.20 10.23
N ASP A 112 -13.07 9.87 10.46
CA ASP A 112 -14.22 10.62 9.92
C ASP A 112 -14.34 12.04 10.50
N ASP A 113 -13.92 12.21 11.75
CA ASP A 113 -13.92 13.49 12.48
C ASP A 113 -12.75 14.41 12.09
N GLN A 114 -11.82 13.95 11.26
CA GLN A 114 -10.67 14.71 10.80
C GLN A 114 -10.78 15.04 9.30
N PRO A 115 -10.39 16.24 8.85
CA PRO A 115 -10.35 16.58 7.41
C PRO A 115 -9.42 15.67 6.62
N ASN A 116 -9.69 15.45 5.33
CA ASN A 116 -8.74 14.79 4.44
C ASN A 116 -7.44 15.62 4.35
N GLN A 117 -6.29 14.95 4.27
CA GLN A 117 -4.93 15.51 4.31
C GLN A 117 -4.55 16.22 5.61
N ALA A 118 -5.40 16.17 6.65
CA ALA A 118 -5.03 16.70 7.96
C ALA A 118 -3.83 15.95 8.52
N THR A 119 -2.91 16.70 9.14
CA THR A 119 -1.83 16.12 9.94
C THR A 119 -2.34 15.89 11.35
N LEU A 120 -2.23 14.66 11.83
CA LEU A 120 -2.63 14.23 13.16
C LEU A 120 -1.39 14.14 14.04
N SER A 121 -1.41 14.84 15.16
CA SER A 121 -0.38 14.72 16.20
C SER A 121 -0.87 13.82 17.32
N PHE A 122 0.03 13.03 17.90
CA PHE A 122 -0.32 12.19 19.05
C PHE A 122 0.16 12.87 20.33
N ASN A 123 -0.76 13.24 21.21
CA ASN A 123 -0.47 14.03 22.42
C ASN A 123 0.60 13.42 23.34
N SER A 124 0.81 12.11 23.24
CA SER A 124 1.80 11.37 24.03
C SER A 124 3.16 11.22 23.35
N CYS A 125 3.34 11.74 22.14
CA CYS A 125 4.54 11.61 21.33
C CYS A 125 5.17 12.98 21.02
N GLU A 126 6.48 13.01 20.81
CA GLU A 126 7.21 14.25 20.49
C GLU A 126 7.19 14.59 18.99
N HIS A 127 7.28 13.57 18.14
CA HIS A 127 7.51 13.69 16.70
C HIS A 127 6.65 12.75 15.86
N LEU A 128 6.07 11.71 16.46
CA LEU A 128 5.17 10.81 15.75
C LEU A 128 3.81 11.47 15.49
N GLY A 129 3.43 11.49 14.22
CA GLY A 129 2.08 11.80 13.78
C GLY A 129 1.64 10.90 12.63
N ALA A 130 0.47 11.20 12.06
CA ALA A 130 -0.07 10.55 10.87
C ALA A 130 -0.70 11.56 9.91
N VAL A 131 -0.89 11.20 8.65
CA VAL A 131 -1.69 11.98 7.69
C VAL A 131 -3.03 11.29 7.45
N ASN A 132 -4.11 12.05 7.54
CA ASN A 132 -5.46 11.54 7.37
C ASN A 132 -5.80 11.42 5.87
N LEU A 133 -5.74 10.23 5.29
CA LEU A 133 -5.99 9.97 3.87
C LEU A 133 -7.20 9.06 3.68
N ARG A 134 -8.23 9.59 3.01
CA ARG A 134 -9.46 8.85 2.70
C ARG A 134 -9.19 7.58 1.90
N GLY A 135 -9.86 6.50 2.29
CA GLY A 135 -9.75 5.18 1.69
C GLY A 135 -8.73 4.28 2.36
N THR A 136 -7.78 4.81 3.13
CA THR A 136 -6.80 3.95 3.82
C THR A 136 -7.44 3.09 4.92
N ARG A 137 -8.64 3.46 5.44
CA ARG A 137 -9.40 2.63 6.41
C ARG A 137 -9.72 1.23 5.91
N PHE A 138 -9.82 1.02 4.60
CA PHE A 138 -10.16 -0.30 4.06
C PHE A 138 -9.09 -1.35 4.39
N ALA A 139 -7.81 -0.94 4.48
CA ALA A 139 -6.74 -1.81 4.97
C ALA A 139 -6.91 -2.18 6.45
N ALA A 140 -7.37 -1.24 7.28
CA ALA A 140 -7.63 -1.50 8.70
C ALA A 140 -8.81 -2.47 8.94
N GLN A 141 -9.68 -2.62 7.96
CA GLN A 141 -10.90 -3.46 8.03
C GLN A 141 -10.73 -4.82 7.31
N ASP A 142 -9.67 -5.01 6.54
CA ASP A 142 -9.35 -6.24 5.81
C ASP A 142 -7.84 -6.48 5.81
N TRP A 143 -7.40 -7.28 6.78
CA TRP A 143 -6.01 -7.63 7.00
C TRP A 143 -5.88 -9.01 7.63
N SER A 144 -4.70 -9.59 7.42
CA SER A 144 -4.28 -10.83 8.07
C SER A 144 -2.87 -10.69 8.64
N PRO A 145 -2.52 -11.45 9.70
CA PRO A 145 -1.14 -11.54 10.17
C PRO A 145 -0.24 -12.12 9.08
N ARG A 146 0.93 -11.50 8.86
CA ARG A 146 1.98 -11.98 7.95
C ARG A 146 3.30 -12.10 8.71
N ARG A 147 4.04 -13.16 8.42
CA ARG A 147 5.42 -13.32 8.91
C ARG A 147 6.39 -12.84 7.84
N LEU A 148 7.27 -11.92 8.21
CA LEU A 148 8.34 -11.43 7.35
C LEU A 148 9.67 -11.90 7.92
N THR A 149 10.57 -12.36 7.06
CA THR A 149 11.89 -12.87 7.46
C THR A 149 12.98 -12.16 6.67
N ALA A 150 14.02 -11.70 7.36
CA ALA A 150 15.24 -11.18 6.74
C ALA A 150 16.47 -11.59 7.53
N VAL A 151 17.63 -11.60 6.86
CA VAL A 151 18.92 -11.73 7.56
C VAL A 151 19.36 -10.36 8.05
N MET A 152 19.56 -10.25 9.36
CA MET A 152 20.05 -9.06 10.06
C MET A 152 21.25 -9.45 10.91
N ASP A 153 22.37 -8.75 10.75
CA ASP A 153 23.63 -9.03 11.46
C ASP A 153 24.06 -10.51 11.41
N GLY A 154 23.88 -11.13 10.24
CA GLY A 154 24.23 -12.53 10.00
C GLY A 154 23.24 -13.57 10.53
N SER A 155 22.14 -13.16 11.16
CA SER A 155 21.11 -14.05 11.71
C SER A 155 19.76 -13.85 11.05
N ALA A 156 19.02 -14.94 10.82
CA ALA A 156 17.64 -14.85 10.32
C ALA A 156 16.72 -14.33 11.43
N VAL A 157 16.04 -13.22 11.17
CA VAL A 157 15.05 -12.60 12.05
C VAL A 157 13.68 -12.73 11.39
N THR A 158 12.70 -13.23 12.15
CA THR A 158 11.29 -13.30 11.72
C THR A 158 10.43 -12.42 12.63
N VAL A 159 9.61 -11.56 12.04
CA VAL A 159 8.65 -10.72 12.75
C VAL A 159 7.23 -11.00 12.24
N SER A 160 6.25 -10.74 13.09
CA SER A 160 4.84 -10.74 12.70
C SER A 160 4.36 -9.30 12.56
N ILE A 161 3.68 -9.02 11.46
CA ILE A 161 2.98 -7.76 11.19
C ILE A 161 1.55 -8.04 10.74
N ARG A 162 0.69 -7.02 10.71
CA ARG A 162 -0.59 -7.08 9.99
C ARG A 162 -0.36 -6.50 8.61
N ALA A 163 -0.91 -7.12 7.57
CA ALA A 163 -0.88 -6.58 6.21
C ALA A 163 -2.27 -6.59 5.60
N ALA A 164 -2.56 -5.57 4.79
CA ALA A 164 -3.81 -5.47 4.07
C ALA A 164 -4.04 -6.72 3.19
N ASP A 165 -5.23 -7.29 3.27
CA ASP A 165 -5.66 -8.35 2.36
C ASP A 165 -6.27 -7.75 1.08
N LEU A 166 -6.57 -8.64 0.12
CA LEU A 166 -6.87 -8.27 -1.26
C LEU A 166 -7.98 -7.22 -1.40
N CYS A 167 -9.11 -7.38 -0.70
CA CYS A 167 -10.25 -6.47 -0.86
C CYS A 167 -9.94 -5.08 -0.29
N GLY A 168 -9.34 -5.02 0.90
CA GLY A 168 -8.93 -3.78 1.56
C GLY A 168 -7.86 -3.04 0.78
N TYR A 169 -6.86 -3.77 0.26
CA TYR A 169 -5.80 -3.23 -0.56
C TYR A 169 -6.34 -2.61 -1.86
N LEU A 170 -7.18 -3.34 -2.60
CA LEU A 170 -7.74 -2.86 -3.87
C LEU A 170 -8.59 -1.60 -3.70
N LEU A 171 -9.45 -1.52 -2.67
CA LEU A 171 -10.22 -0.30 -2.42
C LEU A 171 -9.34 0.87 -1.95
N ALA A 172 -8.36 0.62 -1.07
CA ALA A 172 -7.43 1.67 -0.63
C ALA A 172 -6.64 2.25 -1.80
N LYS A 173 -6.13 1.40 -2.69
CA LYS A 173 -5.40 1.82 -3.90
C LYS A 173 -6.30 2.48 -4.94
N THR A 174 -7.54 2.02 -5.11
CA THR A 174 -8.53 2.69 -5.96
C THR A 174 -8.81 4.11 -5.47
N CYS A 175 -8.99 4.30 -4.17
CA CYS A 175 -9.19 5.62 -3.57
C CYS A 175 -7.94 6.51 -3.73
N ALA A 176 -6.73 5.96 -3.56
CA ALA A 176 -5.49 6.68 -3.76
C ALA A 176 -5.31 7.13 -5.23
N ALA A 177 -5.66 6.25 -6.18
CA ALA A 177 -5.61 6.53 -7.60
C ALA A 177 -6.58 7.65 -8.00
N HIS A 178 -7.81 7.62 -7.47
CA HIS A 178 -8.76 8.72 -7.61
C HIS A 178 -8.24 10.05 -7.06
N ALA A 179 -7.63 10.02 -5.86
CA ALA A 179 -7.17 11.23 -5.19
C ALA A 179 -5.91 11.86 -5.84
N ARG A 180 -5.02 11.06 -6.43
CA ARG A 180 -3.70 11.51 -6.91
C ARG A 180 -3.51 11.44 -8.42
N ALA A 181 -4.30 10.61 -9.10
CA ALA A 181 -4.17 10.28 -10.52
C ALA A 181 -2.73 9.91 -10.94
N SER A 182 -1.98 9.26 -10.05
CA SER A 182 -0.55 8.97 -10.29
C SER A 182 -0.36 7.62 -11.00
N ASP A 183 0.63 7.55 -11.90
CA ASP A 183 0.94 6.32 -12.65
C ASP A 183 1.21 5.12 -11.74
N LYS A 184 1.84 5.35 -10.58
CA LYS A 184 2.09 4.29 -9.60
C LYS A 184 0.81 3.69 -9.03
N ASP A 185 -0.20 4.51 -8.76
CA ASP A 185 -1.45 4.02 -8.19
C ASP A 185 -2.26 3.21 -9.20
N TRP A 186 -2.28 3.64 -10.46
CA TRP A 186 -2.91 2.86 -11.53
C TRP A 186 -2.20 1.53 -11.76
N TYR A 187 -0.87 1.54 -11.83
CA TYR A 187 -0.07 0.34 -11.97
C TYR A 187 -0.33 -0.65 -10.81
N ASP A 188 -0.31 -0.18 -9.56
CA ASP A 188 -0.48 -1.04 -8.39
C ASP A 188 -1.84 -1.76 -8.38
N VAL A 189 -2.92 -1.09 -8.81
CA VAL A 189 -4.27 -1.70 -8.90
C VAL A 189 -4.31 -2.76 -10.00
N ALA A 190 -3.88 -2.42 -11.22
CA ALA A 190 -3.90 -3.36 -12.35
C ALA A 190 -2.98 -4.55 -12.11
N TYR A 191 -1.79 -4.32 -11.54
CA TYR A 191 -0.85 -5.37 -11.21
C TYR A 191 -1.47 -6.37 -10.23
N VAL A 192 -2.02 -5.92 -9.10
CA VAL A 192 -2.60 -6.85 -8.12
C VAL A 192 -3.83 -7.57 -8.67
N LEU A 193 -4.67 -6.92 -9.48
CA LEU A 193 -5.80 -7.59 -10.12
C LEU A 193 -5.36 -8.72 -11.07
N LEU A 194 -4.26 -8.56 -11.80
CA LEU A 194 -3.76 -9.56 -12.75
C LEU A 194 -2.99 -10.70 -12.09
N HIS A 195 -2.30 -10.40 -10.99
CA HIS A 195 -1.25 -11.28 -10.47
C HIS A 195 -1.53 -11.80 -9.06
N ASN A 196 -2.69 -11.53 -8.46
CA ASN A 196 -3.01 -12.01 -7.12
C ASN A 196 -3.19 -13.53 -7.06
N ASP A 197 -2.91 -14.09 -5.88
CA ASP A 197 -2.92 -15.53 -5.63
C ASP A 197 -4.35 -16.13 -5.48
N ASP A 198 -5.42 -15.34 -5.56
CA ASP A 198 -6.81 -15.84 -5.38
C ASP A 198 -7.29 -16.66 -6.59
N GLU A 199 -6.60 -16.56 -7.74
CA GLU A 199 -6.90 -17.19 -9.05
C GLU A 199 -8.33 -16.94 -9.61
N SER A 200 -9.19 -16.28 -8.83
CA SER A 200 -10.56 -15.95 -9.21
C SER A 200 -10.61 -14.91 -10.32
N GLU A 201 -11.61 -15.05 -11.19
CA GLU A 201 -12.00 -14.02 -12.14
C GLU A 201 -12.19 -12.64 -11.46
N ALA A 202 -11.72 -11.58 -12.11
CA ALA A 202 -11.77 -10.23 -11.54
C ALA A 202 -13.19 -9.78 -11.13
N THR A 203 -14.21 -10.24 -11.86
CA THR A 203 -15.62 -9.99 -11.50
C THR A 203 -15.99 -10.60 -10.14
N HIS A 204 -15.45 -11.78 -9.82
CA HIS A 204 -15.66 -12.40 -8.51
C HIS A 204 -14.97 -11.59 -7.41
N ILE A 205 -13.73 -11.15 -7.63
CA ILE A 205 -13.00 -10.27 -6.70
C ILE A 205 -13.80 -8.98 -6.43
N GLY A 206 -14.39 -8.37 -7.48
CA GLY A 206 -15.28 -7.23 -7.34
C GLY A 206 -16.50 -7.52 -6.46
N LYS A 207 -17.12 -8.70 -6.61
CA LYS A 207 -18.25 -9.13 -5.77
C LYS A 207 -17.83 -9.38 -4.32
N LEU A 208 -16.61 -9.89 -4.07
CA LEU A 208 -16.07 -10.05 -2.72
C LEU A 208 -15.88 -8.68 -2.05
N VAL A 209 -15.31 -7.72 -2.78
CA VAL A 209 -15.20 -6.32 -2.31
C VAL A 209 -16.58 -5.75 -1.96
N ARG A 210 -17.57 -5.93 -2.83
CA ARG A 210 -18.96 -5.49 -2.56
C ARG A 210 -19.58 -6.20 -1.36
N LYS A 211 -19.40 -7.52 -1.23
CA LYS A 211 -19.90 -8.29 -0.10
C LYS A 211 -19.30 -7.79 1.22
N ARG A 212 -18.03 -7.42 1.22
CA ARG A 212 -17.31 -6.97 2.41
C ARG A 212 -17.58 -5.50 2.77
N PHE A 213 -17.67 -4.63 1.76
CA PHE A 213 -17.67 -3.18 1.93
C PHE A 213 -18.87 -2.47 1.31
N GLY A 214 -19.96 -3.19 1.00
CA GLY A 214 -21.07 -2.71 0.19
C GLY A 214 -21.63 -1.34 0.60
N ASP A 215 -21.84 -1.12 1.90
CA ASP A 215 -22.33 0.15 2.44
C ASP A 215 -21.34 1.31 2.24
N ALA A 216 -20.04 1.00 2.27
CA ALA A 216 -18.95 1.95 2.01
C ALA A 216 -18.74 2.23 0.52
N ILE A 217 -19.30 1.42 -0.40
CA ILE A 217 -19.27 1.68 -1.85
C ILE A 217 -20.38 2.68 -2.22
N SER A 218 -20.23 3.88 -1.68
CA SER A 218 -21.10 5.03 -1.91
C SER A 218 -20.24 6.30 -2.08
N GLY A 219 -20.88 7.41 -2.49
CA GLY A 219 -20.20 8.70 -2.64
C GLY A 219 -18.87 8.62 -3.42
N SER A 220 -17.80 9.11 -2.80
CA SER A 220 -16.46 9.17 -3.40
C SER A 220 -15.86 7.81 -3.74
N VAL A 221 -16.16 6.75 -2.99
CA VAL A 221 -15.65 5.39 -3.27
C VAL A 221 -16.29 4.84 -4.54
N ARG A 222 -17.59 5.05 -4.71
CA ARG A 222 -18.29 4.70 -5.96
C ARG A 222 -17.73 5.50 -7.13
N THR A 223 -17.49 6.81 -6.96
CA THR A 223 -16.85 7.65 -7.98
C THR A 223 -15.47 7.11 -8.35
N ALA A 224 -14.64 6.76 -7.37
CA ALA A 224 -13.31 6.20 -7.58
C ALA A 224 -13.32 4.91 -8.41
N LEU A 225 -14.29 4.01 -8.18
CA LEU A 225 -14.47 2.80 -9.00
C LEU A 225 -14.90 3.12 -10.44
N VAL A 226 -15.80 4.08 -10.64
CA VAL A 226 -16.23 4.51 -11.97
C VAL A 226 -15.06 5.14 -12.74
N GLU A 227 -14.29 5.99 -12.08
CA GLU A 227 -13.10 6.61 -12.67
C GLU A 227 -11.99 5.59 -12.95
N LEU A 228 -11.79 4.60 -12.07
CA LEU A 228 -10.86 3.50 -12.32
C LEU A 228 -11.20 2.82 -13.64
N ARG A 229 -12.47 2.43 -13.85
CA ARG A 229 -12.89 1.83 -15.13
C ARG A 229 -12.68 2.77 -16.32
N ALA A 230 -12.95 4.07 -16.17
CA ALA A 230 -12.74 5.03 -17.25
C ALA A 230 -11.25 5.16 -17.63
N ASN A 231 -10.35 5.09 -16.66
CA ASN A 231 -8.90 5.20 -16.87
C ASN A 231 -8.26 3.93 -17.46
N PHE A 232 -9.00 2.82 -17.51
CA PHE A 232 -8.63 1.55 -18.13
C PHE A 232 -9.61 1.18 -19.25
N ARG A 233 -10.22 2.16 -19.93
CA ARG A 233 -11.22 1.90 -20.98
C ARG A 233 -10.61 1.31 -22.25
N ASP A 234 -9.42 1.78 -22.61
CA ASP A 234 -8.72 1.44 -23.85
C ASP A 234 -7.20 1.60 -23.67
N ASP A 235 -6.44 1.36 -24.74
CA ASP A 235 -4.98 1.49 -24.82
C ASP A 235 -4.46 2.92 -24.54
N ARG A 236 -5.32 3.93 -24.67
CA ARG A 236 -5.02 5.34 -24.40
C ARG A 236 -5.47 5.78 -23.02
N GLY A 237 -6.11 4.92 -22.24
CA GLY A 237 -6.38 5.17 -20.84
C GLY A 237 -5.09 5.45 -20.07
N GLN A 238 -5.10 6.45 -19.18
CA GLN A 238 -3.89 6.76 -18.40
C GLN A 238 -3.47 5.57 -17.53
N GLY A 239 -4.43 4.82 -17.01
CA GLY A 239 -4.17 3.63 -16.20
C GLY A 239 -3.57 2.51 -17.04
N THR A 240 -4.14 2.24 -18.22
CA THR A 240 -3.60 1.26 -19.17
C THR A 240 -2.15 1.60 -19.54
N ARG A 241 -1.89 2.86 -19.91
CA ARG A 241 -0.53 3.32 -20.24
C ARG A 241 0.44 3.15 -19.07
N ALA A 242 0.04 3.55 -17.85
CA ALA A 242 0.88 3.44 -16.67
C ALA A 242 1.25 1.98 -16.35
N TYR A 243 0.30 1.06 -16.49
CA TYR A 243 0.55 -0.37 -16.34
C TYR A 243 1.53 -0.88 -17.41
N VAL A 244 1.20 -0.67 -18.68
CA VAL A 244 1.99 -1.13 -19.83
C VAL A 244 3.40 -0.56 -19.80
N SER A 245 3.57 0.74 -19.54
CA SER A 245 4.89 1.37 -19.52
C SER A 245 5.76 0.83 -18.40
N THR A 246 5.16 0.56 -17.22
CA THR A 246 5.91 0.02 -16.08
C THR A 246 6.31 -1.43 -16.34
N MET A 247 5.40 -2.25 -16.87
CA MET A 247 5.70 -3.65 -17.20
C MET A 247 6.77 -3.77 -18.29
N LEU A 248 6.66 -3.01 -19.39
CA LEU A 248 7.67 -3.03 -20.46
C LEU A 248 9.02 -2.43 -20.05
N HIS A 249 9.05 -1.55 -19.04
CA HIS A 249 10.31 -1.08 -18.47
C HIS A 249 11.05 -2.19 -17.72
N LEU A 250 10.32 -3.05 -17.01
CA LEU A 250 10.87 -4.17 -16.25
C LEU A 250 11.14 -5.41 -17.12
N TYR A 251 10.26 -5.65 -18.08
CA TYR A 251 10.18 -6.84 -18.91
C TYR A 251 9.96 -6.44 -20.38
N PRO A 252 11.02 -5.95 -21.07
CA PRO A 252 10.90 -5.40 -22.42
C PRO A 252 10.47 -6.41 -23.49
N GLU A 253 10.55 -7.71 -23.18
CA GLU A 253 10.15 -8.82 -24.05
C GLU A 253 8.64 -9.05 -24.10
N LEU A 254 7.87 -8.47 -23.18
CA LEU A 254 6.43 -8.65 -23.14
C LEU A 254 5.72 -7.94 -24.30
N ASP A 255 4.59 -8.50 -24.71
CA ASP A 255 3.77 -7.90 -25.76
C ASP A 255 2.94 -6.73 -25.20
N ARG A 256 3.11 -5.56 -25.82
CA ARG A 256 2.43 -4.32 -25.42
C ARG A 256 0.91 -4.44 -25.50
N ASP A 257 0.40 -5.03 -26.57
CA ASP A 257 -1.03 -5.05 -26.86
C ASP A 257 -1.73 -6.05 -25.93
N VAL A 258 -1.08 -7.19 -25.64
CA VAL A 258 -1.54 -8.15 -24.63
C VAL A 258 -1.63 -7.48 -23.25
N LEU A 259 -0.56 -6.82 -22.79
CA LEU A 259 -0.55 -6.13 -21.50
C LEU A 259 -1.69 -5.08 -21.39
N GLY A 260 -1.96 -4.35 -22.46
CA GLY A 260 -3.01 -3.34 -22.50
C GLY A 260 -4.42 -3.94 -22.46
N GLN A 261 -4.64 -5.03 -23.22
CA GLN A 261 -5.91 -5.74 -23.26
C GLN A 261 -6.22 -6.40 -21.92
N ASP A 262 -5.24 -7.07 -21.31
CA ASP A 262 -5.39 -7.74 -20.01
C ASP A 262 -5.74 -6.73 -18.91
N ALA A 263 -5.00 -5.60 -18.84
CA ALA A 263 -5.27 -4.55 -17.87
C ALA A 263 -6.66 -3.91 -18.05
N THR A 264 -7.10 -3.72 -19.30
CA THR A 264 -8.44 -3.21 -19.62
C THR A 264 -9.53 -4.18 -19.17
N ALA A 265 -9.36 -5.47 -19.50
CA ALA A 265 -10.34 -6.52 -19.22
C ALA A 265 -10.48 -6.77 -17.70
N VAL A 266 -9.37 -6.92 -16.99
CA VAL A 266 -9.36 -7.24 -15.56
C VAL A 266 -9.98 -6.12 -14.73
N VAL A 267 -9.66 -4.85 -15.03
CA VAL A 267 -10.21 -3.69 -14.30
C VAL A 267 -11.69 -3.53 -14.60
N SER A 268 -12.10 -3.74 -15.86
CA SER A 268 -13.51 -3.71 -16.25
C SER A 268 -14.33 -4.78 -15.51
N GLY A 269 -13.82 -6.01 -15.42
CA GLY A 269 -14.45 -7.10 -14.67
C GLY A 269 -14.54 -6.78 -13.17
N PHE A 270 -13.44 -6.34 -12.56
CA PHE A 270 -13.40 -5.93 -11.15
C PHE A 270 -14.45 -4.86 -10.83
N VAL A 271 -14.49 -3.77 -11.60
CA VAL A 271 -15.44 -2.68 -11.37
C VAL A 271 -16.88 -3.14 -11.63
N ALA A 272 -17.11 -4.01 -12.61
CA ALA A 272 -18.43 -4.57 -12.85
C ALA A 272 -18.94 -5.37 -11.63
N GLY A 273 -18.13 -6.28 -11.09
CA GLY A 273 -18.48 -7.03 -9.87
C GLY A 273 -18.65 -6.13 -8.64
N GLY A 274 -17.83 -5.08 -8.55
CA GLY A 274 -17.87 -4.12 -7.45
C GLY A 274 -19.06 -3.16 -7.50
N LEU A 275 -19.66 -2.90 -8.66
CA LEU A 275 -20.75 -1.93 -8.83
C LEU A 275 -22.13 -2.55 -9.09
N HIS A 276 -22.21 -3.78 -9.62
CA HIS A 276 -23.48 -4.44 -9.93
C HIS A 276 -23.92 -5.39 -8.79
N GLN A 277 -25.24 -5.51 -8.61
CA GLN A 277 -25.88 -6.53 -7.76
C GLN A 277 -26.12 -7.80 -8.57
#